data_AF-A0A822CCY8-F1
#
_entry.id   AF-A0A822CCY8-F1
#
_cell.length_a   1.000
_cell.length_b   1.000
_cell.length_c   1.000
_cell.angle_alpha   90.00
_cell.angle_beta   90.00
_cell.angle_gamma   90.00
#
_symmetry.space_group_name_H-M   'P 1'
#
loop_
_entity.id
_entity.type
_entity.pdbx_description
1 polymer ?
#
loop_
_entity_poly.entity_id
_entity_poly.type
_entity_poly.pdbx_seq_one_letter_code
_entity_poly.pdbx_strand_id
1 'polypeptide(L)'
;HDESTFRSGEERGRSHMVSDFLVQHPSGPFFELSENEWKQAVRKYQSLSVAGDVNYLDRTATASINIGTDAYFDNDTILEQFERLFQMLEFKQEYRDHQIEIIVDNARTHTAKSYSLQDFGKNVGTRCPVEQIEYVDENGATKVVDCYFKGGEHKGKSNGLTELCKDLGVQLPDKIKLDEIREILSSHRAFRNATKLEMLGAKYKINIIYCPKYHCELNAIKGLWCNQKAFVRSRTDQSFEKMIKLISDSRIHFAERKIALKLFRRFWRSIEAYFQGQTYADVLKLFFSQLCKTAVQSHRKITNANIDDD
;
A
#
# COMPACT_ATOMS: atom_id res chain seq x y z
N HIS A 1 -12.13 1.21 -48.18
CA HIS A 1 -10.76 1.77 -48.20
C HIS A 1 -10.37 2.11 -46.78
N ASP A 2 -9.45 1.44 -46.10
CA ASP A 2 -8.88 0.11 -46.23
C ASP A 2 -8.38 -0.15 -44.81
N GLU A 3 -9.04 -1.07 -44.09
CA GLU A 3 -8.58 -1.60 -42.81
C GLU A 3 -7.42 -2.56 -43.09
N SER A 4 -6.25 -2.03 -43.47
CA SER A 4 -5.06 -2.86 -43.67
C SER A 4 -3.77 -2.05 -43.56
N THR A 5 -3.39 -1.75 -42.32
CA THR A 5 -1.96 -1.69 -41.97
C THR A 5 -1.76 -2.37 -40.63
N PHE A 6 -2.10 -3.67 -40.61
CA PHE A 6 -1.47 -4.62 -39.72
C PHE A 6 0.03 -4.59 -40.01
N ARG A 7 0.79 -3.84 -39.20
CA ARG A 7 2.23 -4.07 -39.06
C ARG A 7 2.38 -5.41 -38.37
N SER A 8 2.82 -6.39 -39.14
CA SER A 8 3.29 -7.68 -38.68
C SER A 8 4.41 -7.51 -37.65
N GLY A 9 4.24 -8.09 -36.47
CA GLY A 9 5.36 -8.54 -35.63
C GLY A 9 5.97 -7.59 -34.61
N GLU A 10 5.26 -6.57 -34.11
CA GLU A 10 5.71 -5.86 -32.90
C GLU A 10 5.19 -6.62 -31.66
N GLU A 11 6.09 -7.34 -30.97
CA GLU A 11 5.80 -7.89 -29.64
C GLU A 11 5.25 -6.75 -28.77
N ARG A 12 3.97 -6.84 -28.39
CA ARG A 12 3.37 -5.93 -27.38
C ARG A 12 4.33 -5.88 -26.20
N GLY A 13 4.84 -4.69 -25.88
CA GLY A 13 5.87 -4.51 -24.86
C GLY A 13 5.52 -5.23 -23.57
N ARG A 14 6.24 -6.33 -23.27
CA ARG A 14 6.04 -7.11 -22.06
C ARG A 14 6.57 -6.30 -20.88
N SER A 15 5.69 -5.89 -19.99
CA SER A 15 6.08 -5.15 -18.78
C SER A 15 5.94 -6.07 -17.57
N HIS A 16 6.88 -5.95 -16.63
CA HIS A 16 6.88 -6.73 -15.41
C HIS A 16 6.94 -5.79 -14.21
N MET A 17 6.00 -5.93 -13.29
CA MET A 17 5.93 -5.15 -12.05
C MET A 17 6.27 -6.07 -10.89
N VAL A 18 7.07 -5.56 -9.95
CA VAL A 18 7.42 -6.25 -8.71
C VAL A 18 7.08 -5.34 -7.54
N SER A 19 6.38 -5.89 -6.56
CA SER A 19 6.05 -5.24 -5.30
C SER A 19 6.75 -5.96 -4.15
N ASP A 20 7.46 -5.19 -3.33
CA ASP A 20 8.39 -5.68 -2.32
C ASP A 20 8.12 -5.09 -0.94
N PHE A 21 8.59 -5.79 0.09
CA PHE A 21 8.73 -5.27 1.45
C PHE A 21 10.20 -5.24 1.84
N LEU A 22 10.71 -4.06 2.17
CA LEU A 22 12.07 -3.87 2.67
C LEU A 22 12.06 -3.90 4.21
N VAL A 23 12.88 -4.77 4.79
CA VAL A 23 12.93 -5.01 6.24
C VAL A 23 14.18 -4.41 6.87
N GLN A 24 14.01 -3.74 8.02
CA GLN A 24 15.11 -3.36 8.90
C GLN A 24 15.29 -4.43 10.01
N HIS A 25 15.98 -5.52 9.72
CA HIS A 25 16.25 -6.58 10.71
C HIS A 25 17.62 -7.24 10.45
N PRO A 26 18.35 -7.71 11.48
CA PRO A 26 19.63 -8.41 11.30
C PRO A 26 19.58 -9.64 10.40
N SER A 27 18.44 -10.33 10.32
CA SER A 27 18.30 -11.54 9.48
C SER A 27 18.27 -11.26 7.98
N GLY A 28 18.00 -10.03 7.55
CA GLY A 28 18.11 -9.65 6.17
C GLY A 28 17.16 -8.53 5.74
N PRO A 29 17.33 -8.03 4.50
CA PRO A 29 16.53 -6.93 3.97
C PRO A 29 15.18 -7.38 3.40
N PHE A 30 14.95 -8.67 3.21
CA PHE A 30 13.73 -9.21 2.61
C PHE A 30 13.07 -10.18 3.57
N PHE A 31 11.75 -10.10 3.68
CA PHE A 31 10.96 -11.01 4.48
C PHE A 31 10.74 -12.34 3.75
N GLU A 32 11.08 -13.44 4.40
CA GLU A 32 10.82 -14.81 3.95
C GLU A 32 10.60 -15.71 5.16
N LEU A 33 9.63 -16.61 5.07
CA LEU A 33 9.45 -17.69 6.02
C LEU A 33 10.32 -18.89 5.64
N SER A 34 10.91 -19.54 6.65
CA SER A 34 11.48 -20.87 6.48
C SER A 34 10.39 -21.88 6.12
N GLU A 35 10.80 -23.02 5.58
CA GLU A 35 9.90 -24.11 5.21
C GLU A 35 8.94 -24.53 6.34
N ASN A 36 9.45 -24.58 7.57
CA ASN A 36 8.65 -24.99 8.73
C ASN A 36 7.66 -23.89 9.15
N GLU A 37 8.09 -22.63 9.14
CA GLU A 37 7.21 -21.48 9.42
C GLU A 37 6.10 -21.38 8.37
N TRP A 38 6.44 -21.58 7.08
CA TRP A 38 5.48 -21.58 5.98
C TRP A 38 4.41 -22.67 6.13
N LYS A 39 4.82 -23.90 6.46
CA LYS A 39 3.87 -25.01 6.71
C LYS A 39 2.91 -24.70 7.85
N GLN A 40 3.37 -24.04 8.91
CA GLN A 40 2.51 -23.61 10.01
C GLN A 40 1.57 -22.49 9.57
N ALA A 41 2.08 -21.52 8.80
CA ALA A 41 1.30 -20.41 8.27
C ALA A 41 0.14 -20.90 7.39
N VAL A 42 0.41 -21.78 6.42
CA VAL A 42 -0.62 -22.33 5.52
C VAL A 42 -1.65 -23.18 6.26
N ARG A 43 -1.24 -23.90 7.33
CA ARG A 43 -2.19 -24.67 8.17
C ARG A 43 -3.21 -23.77 8.86
N LYS A 44 -2.81 -22.58 9.31
CA LYS A 44 -3.70 -21.61 9.97
C LYS A 44 -4.46 -20.75 8.95
N TYR A 45 -3.78 -20.30 7.91
CA TYR A 45 -4.29 -19.40 6.89
C TYR A 45 -4.27 -20.09 5.53
N GLN A 46 -5.35 -20.80 5.21
CA GLN A 46 -5.49 -21.49 3.92
C GLN A 46 -5.40 -20.52 2.72
N SER A 47 -5.78 -19.26 2.92
CA SER A 47 -5.62 -18.16 1.95
C SER A 47 -4.20 -18.01 1.42
N LEU A 48 -3.18 -18.38 2.19
CA LEU A 48 -1.78 -18.31 1.76
C LEU A 48 -1.42 -19.29 0.63
N SER A 49 -2.21 -20.36 0.48
CA SER A 49 -2.00 -21.43 -0.51
C SER A 49 -2.90 -21.30 -1.75
N VAL A 50 -3.88 -20.40 -1.73
CA VAL A 50 -4.77 -20.17 -2.87
C VAL A 50 -4.03 -19.33 -3.90
N ALA A 51 -4.05 -19.75 -5.17
CA ALA A 51 -3.56 -18.94 -6.26
C ALA A 51 -4.45 -17.71 -6.41
N GLY A 52 -3.86 -16.52 -6.30
CA GLY A 52 -4.53 -15.24 -6.53
C GLY A 52 -4.16 -14.63 -7.89
N ASP A 53 -4.62 -13.41 -8.12
CA ASP A 53 -4.37 -12.66 -9.36
C ASP A 53 -2.93 -12.13 -9.49
N VAL A 54 -2.13 -12.28 -8.43
CA VAL A 54 -0.73 -11.85 -8.37
C VAL A 54 0.21 -13.03 -8.12
N ASN A 55 1.35 -13.02 -8.78
CA ASN A 55 2.35 -14.08 -8.67
C ASN A 55 3.26 -13.83 -7.46
N TYR A 56 2.98 -14.49 -6.34
CA TYR A 56 3.82 -14.44 -5.16
C TYR A 56 5.09 -15.28 -5.32
N LEU A 57 6.23 -14.72 -4.90
CA LEU A 57 7.44 -15.52 -4.68
C LEU A 57 7.23 -16.43 -3.46
N ASP A 58 7.67 -17.68 -3.59
CA ASP A 58 7.43 -18.73 -2.60
C ASP A 58 7.86 -18.32 -1.18
N ARG A 59 6.99 -18.59 -0.20
CA ARG A 59 7.17 -18.26 1.23
C ARG A 59 7.48 -16.78 1.53
N THR A 60 7.15 -15.87 0.63
CA THR A 60 7.26 -14.43 0.83
C THR A 60 5.91 -13.73 0.61
N ALA A 61 5.87 -12.43 0.94
CA ALA A 61 4.84 -11.50 0.49
C ALA A 61 5.30 -10.65 -0.72
N THR A 62 6.45 -10.99 -1.33
CA THR A 62 6.90 -10.35 -2.58
C THR A 62 6.00 -10.82 -3.71
N ALA A 63 5.42 -9.89 -4.46
CA ALA A 63 4.49 -10.19 -5.54
C ALA A 63 4.99 -9.64 -6.86
N SER A 64 4.62 -10.29 -7.95
CA SER A 64 4.93 -9.83 -9.30
C SER A 64 3.75 -10.02 -10.24
N ILE A 65 3.72 -9.19 -11.28
CA ILE A 65 2.66 -9.14 -12.29
C ILE A 65 3.32 -8.91 -13.64
N ASN A 66 2.92 -9.70 -14.64
CA ASN A 66 3.22 -9.47 -16.05
C ASN A 66 2.07 -8.68 -16.69
N ILE A 67 2.29 -7.40 -16.99
CA ILE A 67 1.26 -6.55 -17.58
C ILE A 67 0.90 -7.07 -18.97
N GLY A 68 -0.40 -7.27 -19.20
CA GLY A 68 -0.96 -7.75 -20.46
C GLY A 68 -1.24 -9.25 -20.48
N THR A 69 -0.76 -10.00 -19.48
CA THR A 69 -1.20 -11.39 -19.20
C THR A 69 -1.89 -11.51 -17.85
N ASP A 70 -1.40 -10.76 -16.85
CA ASP A 70 -1.86 -10.79 -15.48
C ASP A 70 -2.68 -9.51 -15.17
N ALA A 71 -3.24 -9.41 -13.95
CA ALA A 71 -3.96 -8.23 -13.47
C ALA A 71 -3.05 -6.99 -13.34
N TYR A 72 -3.52 -5.90 -12.73
CA TYR A 72 -2.67 -4.75 -12.37
C TYR A 72 -2.62 -4.62 -10.85
N PHE A 73 -1.58 -4.00 -10.29
CA PHE A 73 -1.56 -3.65 -8.86
C PHE A 73 -2.56 -2.52 -8.60
N ASP A 74 -3.79 -2.89 -8.31
CA ASP A 74 -4.85 -2.02 -7.81
C ASP A 74 -4.87 -1.99 -6.26
N ASN A 75 -5.86 -1.32 -5.69
CA ASN A 75 -5.91 -1.16 -4.24
C ASN A 75 -6.21 -2.49 -3.51
N ASP A 76 -7.00 -3.37 -4.11
CA ASP A 76 -7.42 -4.61 -3.48
C ASP A 76 -6.27 -5.62 -3.50
N THR A 77 -5.57 -5.78 -4.63
CA THR A 77 -4.34 -6.59 -4.72
C THR A 77 -3.24 -6.10 -3.77
N ILE A 78 -3.09 -4.79 -3.57
CA ILE A 78 -2.16 -4.24 -2.58
C ILE A 78 -2.58 -4.59 -1.15
N LEU A 79 -3.87 -4.46 -0.81
CA LEU A 79 -4.37 -4.83 0.52
C LEU A 79 -4.23 -6.33 0.80
N GLU A 80 -4.48 -7.18 -0.19
CA GLU A 80 -4.24 -8.63 -0.11
C GLU A 80 -2.76 -8.93 0.13
N GLN A 81 -1.85 -8.23 -0.55
CA GLN A 81 -0.42 -8.37 -0.34
C GLN A 81 -0.01 -7.99 1.10
N PHE A 82 -0.57 -6.90 1.65
CA PHE A 82 -0.37 -6.54 3.06
C PHE A 82 -0.96 -7.58 4.01
N GLU A 83 -2.18 -8.07 3.76
CA GLU A 83 -2.81 -9.09 4.60
C GLU A 83 -1.98 -10.38 4.62
N ARG A 84 -1.48 -10.80 3.46
CA ARG A 84 -0.54 -11.91 3.33
C ARG A 84 0.69 -11.70 4.21
N LEU A 85 1.33 -10.54 4.13
CA LEU A 85 2.48 -10.22 5.00
C LEU A 85 2.09 -10.34 6.48
N PHE A 86 0.94 -9.78 6.88
CA PHE A 86 0.51 -9.74 8.28
C PHE A 86 0.26 -11.15 8.85
N GLN A 87 -0.40 -12.00 8.06
CA GLN A 87 -0.59 -13.42 8.38
C GLN A 87 0.75 -14.13 8.55
N MET A 88 1.72 -13.86 7.67
CA MET A 88 3.02 -14.51 7.71
C MET A 88 3.90 -14.03 8.87
N LEU A 89 3.81 -12.75 9.26
CA LEU A 89 4.63 -12.18 10.35
C LEU A 89 4.44 -12.91 11.68
N GLU A 90 3.24 -13.45 11.94
CA GLU A 90 2.96 -14.24 13.16
C GLU A 90 3.87 -15.48 13.31
N PHE A 91 4.34 -16.04 12.20
CA PHE A 91 5.11 -17.28 12.22
C PHE A 91 6.62 -17.07 12.23
N LYS A 92 7.08 -15.85 11.94
CA LYS A 92 8.50 -15.55 11.80
C LYS A 92 9.18 -15.58 13.17
N GLN A 93 9.88 -16.66 13.48
CA GLN A 93 10.49 -16.90 14.79
C GLN A 93 11.52 -15.83 15.15
N GLU A 94 12.27 -15.36 14.17
CA GLU A 94 13.25 -14.28 14.36
C GLU A 94 12.60 -12.99 14.84
N TYR A 95 11.29 -12.79 14.58
CA TYR A 95 10.53 -11.59 14.94
C TYR A 95 9.63 -11.83 16.15
N ARG A 96 9.68 -13.03 16.75
CA ARG A 96 9.01 -13.31 18.01
C ARG A 96 9.49 -12.28 19.02
N ASP A 97 8.55 -11.64 19.70
CA ASP A 97 8.78 -10.57 20.69
C ASP A 97 9.24 -9.21 20.11
N HIS A 98 9.24 -9.03 18.79
CA HIS A 98 9.46 -7.71 18.20
C HIS A 98 8.16 -6.91 18.13
N GLN A 99 8.25 -5.59 18.38
CA GLN A 99 7.23 -4.66 17.95
C GLN A 99 7.41 -4.38 16.46
N ILE A 100 6.38 -4.68 15.67
CA ILE A 100 6.43 -4.55 14.21
C ILE A 100 5.66 -3.31 13.78
N GLU A 101 6.35 -2.43 13.07
CA GLU A 101 5.78 -1.23 12.47
C GLU A 101 6.00 -1.27 10.96
N ILE A 102 5.00 -0.83 10.21
CA ILE A 102 5.04 -0.84 8.75
C ILE A 102 4.92 0.59 8.24
N ILE A 103 5.98 1.02 7.58
CA ILE A 103 6.10 2.35 7.02
C ILE A 103 5.69 2.29 5.55
N VAL A 104 4.69 3.09 5.18
CA VAL A 104 4.16 3.16 3.81
C VAL A 104 4.21 4.58 3.29
N ASP A 105 4.31 4.74 1.96
CA ASP A 105 4.12 6.07 1.39
C ASP A 105 2.66 6.52 1.52
N ASN A 106 2.47 7.84 1.62
CA ASN A 106 1.14 8.44 1.61
C ASN A 106 0.63 8.56 0.17
N ALA A 107 0.54 7.42 -0.51
CA ALA A 107 -0.10 7.28 -1.80
C ALA A 107 -1.63 7.21 -1.64
N ARG A 108 -2.35 7.74 -2.63
CA ARG A 108 -3.84 7.72 -2.68
C ARG A 108 -4.43 6.32 -2.76
N THR A 109 -3.61 5.31 -3.07
CA THR A 109 -4.00 3.90 -3.24
C THR A 109 -4.35 3.21 -1.92
N HIS A 110 -3.95 3.78 -0.78
CA HIS A 110 -4.35 3.30 0.55
C HIS A 110 -5.67 3.97 0.95
N THR A 111 -6.75 3.60 0.26
CA THR A 111 -8.06 4.29 0.26
C THR A 111 -8.49 4.81 1.65
N ALA A 112 -8.71 6.13 1.73
CA ALA A 112 -9.54 6.74 2.75
C ALA A 112 -11.01 6.31 2.56
N LYS A 113 -11.81 6.32 3.63
CA LYS A 113 -13.25 6.05 3.55
C LYS A 113 -13.90 6.89 2.44
N SER A 114 -14.77 6.27 1.65
CA SER A 114 -15.42 6.88 0.48
C SER A 114 -16.56 7.85 0.83
N TYR A 115 -16.80 8.10 2.11
CA TYR A 115 -17.97 8.82 2.60
C TYR A 115 -17.62 9.79 3.72
N SER A 116 -18.35 10.90 3.76
CA SER A 116 -18.26 11.92 4.81
C SER A 116 -19.49 11.87 5.71
N LEU A 117 -19.34 12.17 7.01
CA LEU A 117 -20.48 12.33 7.94
C LEU A 117 -21.49 13.40 7.48
N GLN A 118 -21.03 14.32 6.64
CA GLN A 118 -21.77 15.42 6.08
C GLN A 118 -22.77 14.94 5.01
N ASP A 119 -22.52 13.77 4.43
CA ASP A 119 -23.36 13.15 3.41
C ASP A 119 -24.55 12.38 4.01
N PHE A 120 -24.52 12.13 5.33
CA PHE A 120 -25.59 11.46 6.04
C PHE A 120 -26.65 12.47 6.53
N GLY A 121 -27.91 12.07 6.43
CA GLY A 121 -29.03 12.75 7.05
C GLY A 121 -29.33 12.22 8.46
N LYS A 122 -30.11 13.01 9.22
CA LYS A 122 -30.38 12.73 10.64
C LYS A 122 -31.30 11.53 10.88
N ASN A 123 -32.36 11.43 10.07
CA ASN A 123 -33.51 10.56 10.32
C ASN A 123 -33.59 9.40 9.32
N VAL A 124 -34.45 8.43 9.63
CA VAL A 124 -34.74 7.30 8.73
C VAL A 124 -35.22 7.80 7.36
N GLY A 125 -34.74 7.15 6.29
CA GLY A 125 -35.11 7.46 4.91
C GLY A 125 -34.49 8.74 4.36
N THR A 126 -33.49 9.31 5.02
CA THR A 126 -32.75 10.49 4.54
C THR A 126 -31.47 10.10 3.81
N ARG A 127 -30.66 11.08 3.41
CA ARG A 127 -29.43 10.84 2.64
C ARG A 127 -28.50 9.86 3.36
N CYS A 128 -27.99 8.88 2.62
CA CYS A 128 -26.96 7.97 3.07
C CYS A 128 -26.13 7.56 1.84
N PRO A 129 -24.81 7.78 1.84
CA PRO A 129 -23.97 7.55 0.66
C PRO A 129 -23.53 6.09 0.50
N VAL A 130 -23.73 5.25 1.52
CA VAL A 130 -23.18 3.88 1.58
C VAL A 130 -24.19 2.90 2.13
N GLU A 131 -24.13 1.66 1.66
CA GLU A 131 -25.01 0.59 2.12
C GLU A 131 -24.59 0.03 3.48
N GLN A 132 -23.28 0.02 3.75
CA GLN A 132 -22.70 -0.53 4.98
C GLN A 132 -21.50 0.28 5.43
N ILE A 133 -21.27 0.28 6.75
CA ILE A 133 -20.09 0.84 7.39
C ILE A 133 -19.33 -0.30 8.06
N GLU A 134 -18.12 -0.56 7.56
CA GLU A 134 -17.17 -1.49 8.18
C GLU A 134 -16.18 -0.73 9.07
N TYR A 135 -15.90 -1.28 10.25
CA TYR A 135 -14.87 -0.77 11.15
C TYR A 135 -14.32 -1.87 12.06
N VAL A 136 -13.18 -1.60 12.70
CA VAL A 136 -12.57 -2.50 13.69
C VAL A 136 -12.86 -1.96 15.09
N ASP A 137 -13.43 -2.80 15.95
CA ASP A 137 -13.77 -2.44 17.33
C ASP A 137 -12.52 -2.36 18.25
N GLU A 138 -12.75 -2.15 19.55
CA GLU A 138 -11.69 -2.04 20.55
C GLU A 138 -10.91 -3.36 20.75
N ASN A 139 -11.51 -4.49 20.40
CA ASN A 139 -10.92 -5.82 20.54
C ASN A 139 -10.21 -6.30 19.26
N GLY A 140 -10.21 -5.48 18.19
CA GLY A 140 -9.64 -5.86 16.90
C GLY A 140 -10.59 -6.66 16.02
N ALA A 141 -11.87 -6.80 16.40
CA ALA A 141 -12.84 -7.53 15.59
C ALA A 141 -13.47 -6.61 14.53
N THR A 142 -13.57 -7.11 13.30
CA THR A 142 -14.30 -6.46 12.22
C THR A 142 -15.80 -6.44 12.54
N LYS A 143 -16.40 -5.25 12.48
CA LYS A 143 -17.83 -5.00 12.63
C LYS A 143 -18.37 -4.38 11.36
N VAL A 144 -19.58 -4.77 10.99
CA VAL A 144 -20.32 -4.23 9.85
C VAL A 144 -21.66 -3.72 10.37
N VAL A 145 -21.98 -2.47 10.04
CA VAL A 145 -23.28 -1.86 10.33
C VAL A 145 -23.99 -1.61 9.01
N ASP A 146 -25.18 -2.16 8.87
CA ASP A 146 -26.04 -1.89 7.73
C ASP A 146 -26.60 -0.48 7.83
N CYS A 147 -26.49 0.30 6.76
CA CYS A 147 -27.04 1.65 6.71
C CYS A 147 -28.50 1.70 6.23
N TYR A 148 -29.10 0.54 5.95
CA TYR A 148 -30.47 0.41 5.46
C TYR A 148 -31.20 -0.71 6.21
N PHE A 149 -32.48 -0.50 6.49
CA PHE A 149 -33.31 -1.50 7.14
C PHE A 149 -33.56 -2.68 6.19
N LYS A 150 -33.12 -3.88 6.60
CA LYS A 150 -33.34 -5.14 5.87
C LYS A 150 -34.79 -5.65 5.97
N GLY A 151 -35.53 -5.24 7.00
CA GLY A 151 -36.90 -5.68 7.27
C GLY A 151 -37.69 -4.67 8.12
N GLY A 152 -38.94 -5.00 8.43
CA GLY A 152 -39.85 -4.16 9.22
C GLY A 152 -40.50 -3.02 8.43
N GLU A 153 -41.14 -2.10 9.16
CA GLU A 153 -41.91 -0.97 8.62
C GLU A 153 -41.05 -0.01 7.77
N HIS A 154 -39.75 0.02 8.01
CA HIS A 154 -38.81 0.90 7.31
C HIS A 154 -37.96 0.18 6.26
N LYS A 155 -38.32 -1.05 5.87
CA LYS A 155 -37.56 -1.84 4.89
C LYS A 155 -37.16 -1.02 3.65
N GLY A 156 -35.87 -1.04 3.31
CA GLY A 156 -35.29 -0.34 2.17
C GLY A 156 -35.06 1.17 2.39
N LYS A 157 -35.46 1.73 3.53
CA LYS A 157 -35.09 3.09 3.93
C LYS A 157 -33.73 3.08 4.62
N SER A 158 -33.00 4.19 4.50
CA SER A 158 -31.74 4.38 5.23
C SER A 158 -31.98 4.56 6.73
N ASN A 159 -31.02 4.14 7.55
CA ASN A 159 -31.08 4.22 9.01
C ASN A 159 -30.97 5.69 9.49
N GLY A 160 -30.23 6.54 8.76
CA GLY A 160 -29.89 7.89 9.22
C GLY A 160 -28.97 7.87 10.44
N LEU A 161 -28.37 9.01 10.80
CA LEU A 161 -27.37 9.04 11.88
C LEU A 161 -27.94 8.69 13.27
N THR A 162 -29.20 9.01 13.53
CA THR A 162 -29.83 8.72 14.84
C THR A 162 -29.94 7.22 15.08
N GLU A 163 -30.35 6.45 14.07
CA GLU A 163 -30.47 5.00 14.21
C GLU A 163 -29.09 4.32 14.21
N LEU A 164 -28.16 4.80 13.36
CA LEU A 164 -26.78 4.34 13.37
C LEU A 164 -26.11 4.52 14.75
N CYS A 165 -26.43 5.59 15.49
CA CYS A 165 -25.93 5.74 16.86
C CYS A 165 -26.40 4.61 17.78
N LYS A 166 -27.65 4.16 17.65
CA LYS A 166 -28.16 3.02 18.44
C LYS A 166 -27.44 1.73 18.08
N ASP A 167 -27.26 1.47 16.79
CA ASP A 167 -26.54 0.28 16.29
C ASP A 167 -25.07 0.27 16.77
N LEU A 168 -24.47 1.45 16.93
CA LEU A 168 -23.12 1.65 17.43
C LEU A 168 -23.04 1.74 18.97
N GLY A 169 -24.17 1.65 19.68
CA GLY A 169 -24.20 1.76 21.14
C GLY A 169 -23.91 3.18 21.68
N VAL A 170 -24.01 4.20 20.84
CA VAL A 170 -23.82 5.61 21.21
C VAL A 170 -25.14 6.19 21.73
N GLN A 171 -25.17 6.59 23.00
CA GLN A 171 -26.34 7.23 23.58
C GLN A 171 -26.45 8.70 23.12
N LEU A 172 -27.63 9.07 22.64
CA LEU A 172 -27.93 10.43 22.21
C LEU A 172 -28.92 11.10 23.17
N PRO A 173 -28.79 12.42 23.43
CA PRO A 173 -29.82 13.20 24.10
C PRO A 173 -31.13 13.28 23.29
N ASP A 174 -32.27 13.41 23.98
CA ASP A 174 -33.61 13.48 23.36
C ASP A 174 -33.77 14.59 22.31
N LYS A 175 -33.06 15.72 22.48
CA LYS A 175 -33.09 16.88 21.59
C LYS A 175 -31.67 17.26 21.14
N ILE A 176 -31.10 16.44 20.27
CA ILE A 176 -29.79 16.68 19.67
C ILE A 176 -29.91 17.24 18.24
N LYS A 177 -29.03 18.17 17.86
CA LYS A 177 -28.92 18.68 16.48
C LYS A 177 -28.10 17.74 15.59
N LEU A 178 -28.25 17.86 14.28
CA LEU A 178 -27.50 17.02 13.33
C LEU A 178 -25.98 17.21 13.47
N ASP A 179 -25.51 18.44 13.64
CA ASP A 179 -24.07 18.73 13.75
C ASP A 179 -23.46 18.19 15.05
N GLU A 180 -24.22 18.19 16.15
CA GLU A 180 -23.81 17.56 17.41
C GLU A 180 -23.68 16.03 17.27
N ILE A 181 -24.61 15.38 16.55
CA ILE A 181 -24.49 13.95 16.23
C ILE A 181 -23.22 13.68 15.42
N ARG A 182 -22.94 14.51 14.42
CA ARG A 182 -21.73 14.38 13.58
C ARG A 182 -20.47 14.55 14.41
N GLU A 183 -20.43 15.49 15.36
CA GLU A 183 -19.28 15.69 16.24
C GLU A 183 -19.03 14.45 17.11
N ILE A 184 -20.07 13.92 17.77
CA ILE A 184 -19.98 12.70 18.57
C ILE A 184 -19.45 11.54 17.70
N LEU A 185 -20.08 11.32 16.54
CA LEU A 185 -19.72 10.21 15.65
C LEU A 185 -18.34 10.40 15.00
N SER A 186 -17.86 11.63 14.81
CA SER A 186 -16.53 11.87 14.20
C SER A 186 -15.38 11.24 14.99
N SER A 187 -15.56 11.11 16.31
CA SER A 187 -14.62 10.43 17.19
C SER A 187 -14.79 8.91 17.22
N HIS A 188 -15.95 8.41 16.80
CA HIS A 188 -16.26 6.98 16.78
C HIS A 188 -15.49 6.24 15.68
N ARG A 189 -14.98 5.04 15.96
CA ARG A 189 -14.16 4.25 15.02
C ARG A 189 -14.86 3.97 13.68
N ALA A 190 -16.19 3.85 13.71
CA ALA A 190 -17.04 3.70 12.52
C ALA A 190 -16.92 4.88 11.53
N PHE A 191 -16.67 6.10 12.01
CA PHE A 191 -16.59 7.30 11.16
C PHE A 191 -15.24 8.02 11.22
N ARG A 192 -14.32 7.57 12.08
CA ARG A 192 -12.92 8.02 12.03
C ARG A 192 -12.37 7.79 10.62
N ASN A 193 -11.66 8.78 10.09
CA ASN A 193 -10.91 8.67 8.84
C ASN A 193 -9.75 7.69 9.03
N ALA A 194 -10.05 6.39 8.95
CA ALA A 194 -9.07 5.33 8.89
C ALA A 194 -9.04 4.78 7.46
N THR A 195 -7.86 4.56 6.91
CA THR A 195 -7.71 3.91 5.62
C THR A 195 -8.03 2.42 5.74
N LYS A 196 -8.37 1.75 4.63
CA LYS A 196 -8.52 0.29 4.63
C LYS A 196 -7.27 -0.42 5.16
N LEU A 197 -6.08 0.11 4.88
CA LEU A 197 -4.82 -0.46 5.36
C LEU A 197 -4.63 -0.29 6.88
N GLU A 198 -5.05 0.84 7.46
CA GLU A 198 -5.04 1.03 8.92
C GLU A 198 -6.01 0.09 9.62
N MET A 199 -7.20 -0.14 9.04
CA MET A 199 -8.14 -1.12 9.57
C MET A 199 -7.55 -2.53 9.51
N LEU A 200 -6.91 -2.88 8.40
CA LEU A 200 -6.22 -4.16 8.24
C LEU A 200 -5.06 -4.30 9.25
N GLY A 201 -4.26 -3.25 9.44
CA GLY A 201 -3.20 -3.23 10.46
C GLY A 201 -3.76 -3.47 11.86
N ALA A 202 -4.85 -2.79 12.22
CA ALA A 202 -5.50 -2.95 13.51
C ALA A 202 -6.00 -4.39 13.76
N LYS A 203 -6.59 -5.03 12.74
CA LYS A 203 -7.02 -6.45 12.78
C LYS A 203 -5.87 -7.39 13.19
N TYR A 204 -4.65 -7.12 12.70
CA TYR A 204 -3.46 -7.93 13.00
C TYR A 204 -2.56 -7.33 14.07
N LYS A 205 -3.00 -6.26 14.76
CA LYS A 205 -2.23 -5.53 15.79
C LYS A 205 -0.88 -5.00 15.27
N ILE A 206 -0.84 -4.58 14.01
CA ILE A 206 0.32 -3.99 13.35
C ILE A 206 0.11 -2.48 13.20
N ASN A 207 1.12 -1.71 13.59
CA ASN A 207 1.10 -0.25 13.47
C ASN A 207 1.46 0.18 12.04
N ILE A 208 0.58 0.95 11.39
CA ILE A 208 0.82 1.52 10.06
C ILE A 208 1.24 2.97 10.21
N ILE A 209 2.40 3.31 9.65
CA ILE A 209 2.98 4.67 9.70
C ILE A 209 3.04 5.21 8.27
N TYR A 210 2.33 6.30 8.02
CA TYR A 210 2.38 6.99 6.74
C TYR A 210 3.52 8.01 6.72
N CYS A 211 4.41 7.90 5.73
CA CYS A 211 5.39 8.94 5.47
C CYS A 211 4.69 10.26 5.07
N PRO A 212 5.21 11.42 5.47
CA PRO A 212 4.75 12.70 4.95
C PRO A 212 4.76 12.75 3.41
N LYS A 213 3.79 13.47 2.83
CA LYS A 213 3.73 13.64 1.37
C LYS A 213 4.96 14.37 0.87
N TYR A 214 5.48 13.94 -0.28
CA TYR A 214 6.66 14.53 -0.95
C TYR A 214 8.01 14.34 -0.24
N HIS A 215 8.10 13.40 0.72
CA HIS A 215 9.32 13.05 1.44
C HIS A 215 9.83 11.65 1.04
N CYS A 216 10.41 11.52 -0.15
CA CYS A 216 10.85 10.23 -0.69
C CYS A 216 12.10 9.65 0.01
N GLU A 217 12.90 10.50 0.65
CA GLU A 217 14.04 10.17 1.51
C GLU A 217 13.64 9.42 2.78
N LEU A 218 12.39 9.58 3.22
CA LEU A 218 11.80 8.83 4.33
C LEU A 218 11.23 7.48 3.88
N ASN A 219 11.39 7.11 2.61
CA ASN A 219 10.93 5.81 2.10
C ASN A 219 12.11 4.98 1.58
N ALA A 220 12.70 4.17 2.47
CA ALA A 220 13.90 3.38 2.17
C ALA A 220 13.73 2.43 0.98
N ILE A 221 12.51 1.93 0.70
CA ILE A 221 12.26 1.04 -0.44
C ILE A 221 12.49 1.71 -1.79
N LYS A 222 12.32 3.05 -1.89
CA LYS A 222 12.67 3.77 -3.12
C LYS A 222 14.15 3.59 -3.45
N GLY A 223 15.01 3.52 -2.43
CA GLY A 223 16.43 3.23 -2.58
C GLY A 223 16.73 1.81 -3.09
N LEU A 224 15.94 0.81 -2.68
CA LEU A 224 16.00 -0.54 -3.24
C LEU A 224 15.72 -0.49 -4.75
N TRP A 225 14.59 0.10 -5.14
CA TRP A 225 14.20 0.18 -6.55
C TRP A 225 15.20 0.95 -7.41
N CYS A 226 15.79 2.04 -6.89
CA CYS A 226 16.87 2.74 -7.58
C CYS A 226 18.08 1.85 -7.83
N ASN A 227 18.50 1.05 -6.85
CA ASN A 227 19.63 0.13 -6.99
C ASN A 227 19.31 -1.00 -7.98
N GLN A 228 18.14 -1.61 -7.89
CA GLN A 228 17.70 -2.66 -8.81
C GLN A 228 17.64 -2.14 -10.25
N LYS A 229 17.02 -0.96 -10.48
CA LYS A 229 16.97 -0.33 -11.80
C LYS A 229 18.37 -0.07 -12.36
N ALA A 230 19.29 0.45 -11.55
CA ALA A 230 20.67 0.68 -11.99
C ALA A 230 21.40 -0.63 -12.33
N PHE A 231 21.20 -1.68 -11.53
CA PHE A 231 21.78 -3.00 -11.75
C PHE A 231 21.30 -3.63 -13.05
N VAL A 232 19.98 -3.62 -13.29
CA VAL A 232 19.36 -4.16 -14.50
C VAL A 232 19.78 -3.36 -15.73
N ARG A 233 19.70 -2.03 -15.70
CA ARG A 233 20.05 -1.16 -16.84
C ARG A 233 21.50 -1.33 -17.33
N SER A 234 22.42 -1.64 -16.43
CA SER A 234 23.84 -1.82 -16.77
C SER A 234 24.19 -3.22 -17.30
N ARG A 235 23.23 -4.17 -17.28
CA ARG A 235 23.48 -5.59 -17.60
C ARG A 235 22.47 -6.21 -18.57
N THR A 236 21.37 -5.53 -18.83
CA THR A 236 20.31 -6.00 -19.73
C THR A 236 20.75 -5.94 -21.18
N ASP A 237 20.32 -6.92 -21.97
CA ASP A 237 20.35 -6.89 -23.45
C ASP A 237 18.97 -6.53 -24.04
N GLN A 238 18.10 -5.97 -23.20
CA GLN A 238 16.72 -5.59 -23.51
C GLN A 238 15.77 -6.78 -23.80
N SER A 239 16.23 -8.03 -23.65
CA SER A 239 15.32 -9.18 -23.66
C SER A 239 14.52 -9.28 -22.35
N PHE A 240 13.24 -9.64 -22.47
CA PHE A 240 12.36 -9.80 -21.31
C PHE A 240 12.86 -10.89 -20.36
N GLU A 241 13.24 -12.06 -20.88
CA GLU A 241 13.74 -13.19 -20.09
C GLU A 241 14.96 -12.80 -19.24
N LYS A 242 15.93 -12.12 -19.84
CA LYS A 242 17.10 -11.66 -19.10
C LYS A 242 16.77 -10.57 -18.10
N MET A 243 15.83 -9.66 -18.43
CA MET A 243 15.36 -8.65 -17.48
C MET A 243 14.79 -9.30 -16.21
N ILE A 244 13.93 -10.32 -16.35
CA ILE A 244 13.37 -11.08 -15.21
C ILE A 244 14.49 -11.69 -14.36
N LYS A 245 15.46 -12.36 -14.99
CA LYS A 245 16.61 -12.92 -14.28
C LYS A 245 17.41 -11.85 -13.54
N LEU A 246 17.68 -10.72 -14.18
CA LEU A 246 18.44 -9.61 -13.59
C LEU A 246 17.71 -8.95 -12.42
N ILE A 247 16.37 -8.95 -12.40
CA ILE A 247 15.60 -8.47 -11.25
C ILE A 247 15.89 -9.35 -10.02
N SER A 248 15.83 -10.68 -10.17
CA SER A 248 16.20 -11.62 -9.10
C SER A 248 17.66 -11.46 -8.67
N ASP A 249 18.60 -11.42 -9.62
CA ASP A 249 20.04 -11.23 -9.34
C ASP A 249 20.31 -9.92 -8.60
N SER A 250 19.56 -8.85 -8.94
CA SER A 250 19.71 -7.55 -8.29
C SER A 250 19.30 -7.56 -6.82
N ARG A 251 18.33 -8.41 -6.42
CA ARG A 251 17.93 -8.60 -5.01
C ARG A 251 19.05 -9.26 -4.21
N ILE A 252 19.63 -10.32 -4.77
CA ILE A 252 20.75 -11.05 -4.15
C ILE A 252 21.93 -10.08 -3.96
N HIS A 253 22.33 -9.40 -5.03
CA HIS A 253 23.40 -8.40 -4.97
C HIS A 253 23.11 -7.29 -3.96
N PHE A 254 21.86 -6.82 -3.85
CA PHE A 254 21.46 -5.81 -2.88
C PHE A 254 21.65 -6.27 -1.42
N ALA A 255 21.28 -7.52 -1.13
CA ALA A 255 21.47 -8.14 0.18
C ALA A 255 22.94 -8.33 0.52
N GLU A 256 23.73 -8.93 -0.38
CA GLU A 256 25.16 -9.20 -0.20
C GLU A 256 25.97 -7.92 0.06
N ARG A 257 25.64 -6.84 -0.67
CA ARG A 257 26.32 -5.54 -0.53
C ARG A 257 25.85 -4.74 0.68
N LYS A 258 24.93 -5.30 1.49
CA LYS A 258 24.36 -4.70 2.70
C LYS A 258 23.83 -3.28 2.44
N ILE A 259 23.23 -3.05 1.27
CA ILE A 259 22.78 -1.73 0.84
C ILE A 259 21.63 -1.24 1.73
N ALA A 260 20.75 -2.14 2.16
CA ALA A 260 19.67 -1.84 3.09
C ALA A 260 20.16 -1.14 4.38
N LEU A 261 21.28 -1.57 4.96
CA LEU A 261 21.84 -0.94 6.16
C LEU A 261 22.18 0.53 5.92
N LYS A 262 22.72 0.86 4.74
CA LYS A 262 23.03 2.24 4.35
C LYS A 262 21.75 3.06 4.14
N LEU A 263 20.70 2.44 3.61
CA LEU A 263 19.41 3.09 3.41
C LEU A 263 18.72 3.41 4.73
N PHE A 264 18.63 2.45 5.65
CA PHE A 264 18.02 2.69 6.97
C PHE A 264 18.83 3.68 7.82
N ARG A 265 20.17 3.63 7.78
CA ARG A 265 20.99 4.68 8.44
C ARG A 265 20.68 6.07 7.92
N ARG A 266 20.49 6.21 6.61
CA ARG A 266 20.11 7.50 6.01
C ARG A 266 18.71 7.92 6.39
N PHE A 267 17.74 6.99 6.39
CA PHE A 267 16.38 7.23 6.87
C PHE A 267 16.38 7.81 8.30
N TRP A 268 17.07 7.18 9.24
CA TRP A 268 17.15 7.65 10.63
C TRP A 268 17.84 9.01 10.76
N ARG A 269 18.93 9.25 10.00
CA ARG A 269 19.59 10.56 9.97
C ARG A 269 18.72 11.67 9.37
N SER A 270 17.89 11.35 8.37
CA SER A 270 16.92 12.31 7.83
C SER A 270 15.88 12.69 8.89
N ILE A 271 15.36 11.71 9.64
CA ILE A 271 14.42 11.96 10.74
C ILE A 271 15.04 12.85 11.80
N GLU A 272 16.26 12.53 12.24
CA GLU A 272 16.98 13.33 13.24
C GLU A 272 17.21 14.77 12.76
N ALA A 273 17.59 14.96 11.50
CA ALA A 273 17.75 16.29 10.92
C ALA A 273 16.44 17.09 10.93
N TYR A 274 15.30 16.45 10.61
CA TYR A 274 14.00 17.11 10.72
C TYR A 274 13.66 17.51 12.16
N PHE A 275 13.94 16.65 13.15
CA PHE A 275 13.76 17.00 14.56
C PHE A 275 14.65 18.17 15.00
N GLN A 276 15.80 18.36 14.36
CA GLN A 276 16.70 19.51 14.57
C GLN A 276 16.28 20.76 13.79
N GLY A 277 15.13 20.74 13.12
CA GLY A 277 14.59 21.88 12.38
C GLY A 277 15.16 22.06 10.97
N GLN A 278 15.88 21.08 10.43
CA GLN A 278 16.37 21.13 9.05
C GLN A 278 15.20 21.08 8.05
N THR A 279 15.31 21.83 6.96
CA THR A 279 14.29 21.80 5.90
C THR A 279 14.47 20.59 4.99
N TYR A 280 13.46 20.30 4.15
CA TYR A 280 13.59 19.27 3.11
C TYR A 280 14.79 19.50 2.19
N ALA A 281 15.03 20.75 1.79
CA ALA A 281 16.18 21.10 0.95
C ALA A 281 17.51 20.83 1.66
N ASP A 282 17.61 21.11 2.96
CA ASP A 282 18.80 20.85 3.76
C ASP A 282 19.08 19.36 3.89
N VAL A 283 18.05 18.55 4.17
CA VAL A 283 18.17 17.08 4.27
C VAL A 283 18.64 16.48 2.94
N LEU A 284 18.09 16.92 1.81
CA LEU A 284 18.58 16.51 0.49
C LEU A 284 20.03 16.93 0.28
N LYS A 285 20.39 18.15 0.67
CA LYS A 285 21.76 18.65 0.53
C LYS A 285 22.74 17.86 1.40
N LEU A 286 22.37 17.51 2.63
CA LEU A 286 23.23 16.81 3.57
C LEU A 286 23.47 15.34 3.19
N PHE A 287 22.43 14.65 2.71
CA PHE A 287 22.48 13.18 2.58
C PHE A 287 22.35 12.66 1.13
N PHE A 288 22.07 13.53 0.16
CA PHE A 288 21.83 13.12 -1.24
C PHE A 288 22.64 13.94 -2.28
N SER A 289 23.21 15.09 -1.92
CA SER A 289 23.83 16.02 -2.88
C SER A 289 25.10 15.56 -3.59
N GLN A 290 25.86 14.60 -3.05
CA GLN A 290 27.08 14.14 -3.72
C GLN A 290 26.81 13.43 -5.06
N LEU A 291 25.56 13.01 -5.32
CA LEU A 291 25.12 12.38 -6.58
C LEU A 291 24.20 13.28 -7.41
N CYS A 292 23.64 14.35 -6.83
CA CYS A 292 22.84 15.35 -7.54
C CYS A 292 23.74 16.46 -8.10
N LYS A 293 24.71 16.11 -8.96
CA LYS A 293 25.29 17.12 -9.84
C LYS A 293 24.18 17.56 -10.79
N THR A 294 23.97 18.87 -10.91
CA THR A 294 22.96 19.55 -11.73
C THR A 294 23.00 19.21 -13.23
N ALA A 295 23.97 18.41 -13.67
CA ALA A 295 23.97 17.78 -14.98
C ALA A 295 22.98 16.60 -15.00
N VAL A 296 21.68 16.88 -14.91
CA VAL A 296 20.68 15.95 -15.46
C VAL A 296 20.92 15.94 -16.97
N GLN A 297 21.67 14.95 -17.47
CA GLN A 297 21.55 14.56 -18.86
C GLN A 297 20.14 13.98 -19.01
N SER A 298 19.21 14.85 -19.42
CA SER A 298 17.97 14.42 -20.06
C SER A 298 18.35 13.42 -21.15
N HIS A 299 18.03 12.14 -20.94
CA HIS A 299 18.04 11.18 -22.03
C HIS A 299 16.98 11.67 -23.02
N ARG A 300 17.45 12.29 -24.11
CA ARG A 300 16.73 12.68 -25.33
C ARG A 300 15.25 13.04 -25.12
N LYS A 301 14.93 14.33 -25.24
CA LYS A 301 13.66 14.73 -25.86
C LYS A 301 13.59 14.00 -27.20
N ILE A 302 12.72 13.00 -27.31
CA ILE A 302 12.22 12.56 -28.62
C ILE A 302 11.33 13.72 -29.07
N THR A 303 11.88 14.62 -29.85
CA THR A 303 11.12 15.64 -30.56
C THR A 303 10.40 14.94 -31.71
N ASN A 304 9.08 14.83 -31.62
CA ASN A 304 8.22 14.55 -32.78
C ASN A 304 8.12 15.80 -33.65
N ALA A 305 9.25 16.19 -34.25
CA ALA A 305 9.32 17.29 -35.19
C ALA A 305 10.20 16.86 -36.36
N ASN A 306 9.67 15.93 -37.16
CA ASN A 306 9.89 15.88 -38.60
C ASN A 306 8.48 15.93 -39.21
N ILE A 307 7.91 17.13 -39.23
CA ILE A 307 7.00 17.53 -40.30
C ILE A 307 7.80 18.59 -41.01
N ASP A 308 8.61 18.15 -41.97
CA ASP A 308 9.08 19.05 -43.02
C ASP A 308 7.96 19.06 -44.06
N ASP A 309 7.30 20.20 -44.14
CA ASP A 309 6.55 20.63 -45.33
C ASP A 309 7.58 21.00 -46.39
N ASP A 310 7.67 20.20 -47.45
CA ASP A 310 7.92 20.58 -48.85
C ASP A 310 7.70 19.38 -49.79
#